data_AF-A0A392VUH0-F1
#
_entry.id   AF-A0A392VUH0-F1
#
_cell.length_a   1.000
_cell.length_b   1.000
_cell.length_c   1.000
_cell.angle_alpha   90.00
_cell.angle_beta   90.00
_cell.angle_gamma   90.00
#
_symmetry.space_group_name_H-M   'P 1'
#
loop_
_entity.id
_entity.type
_entity.pdbx_description
1 polymer ?
#
loop_
_entity_poly.entity_id
_entity_poly.type
_entity_poly.pdbx_seq_one_letter_code
_entity_poly.pdbx_strand_id
1 'polypeptide(L)' 'MTTAMAQEAVSRTAGRVAQEARRGGEDELMLERFMNNKPPIFKGGYDPDGAQRWIEGIERIF' A
#
# COMPACT_ATOMS: atom_id res chain seq x y z
N MET A 1 35.35 -5.53 -18.79
CA MET A 1 34.35 -6.28 -17.99
C MET A 1 33.83 -5.49 -16.79
N THR A 2 34.68 -4.69 -16.11
CA THR A 2 34.32 -3.91 -14.91
C THR A 2 33.24 -2.84 -15.15
N THR A 3 33.28 -2.15 -16.29
CA THR A 3 32.31 -1.09 -16.66
C THR A 3 30.91 -1.61 -16.97
N ALA A 4 30.81 -2.80 -17.58
CA ALA A 4 29.53 -3.42 -17.92
C ALA A 4 28.74 -3.83 -16.66
N MET A 5 29.42 -4.42 -15.67
CA MET A 5 28.82 -4.78 -14.38
C MET A 5 28.33 -3.54 -13.61
N ALA A 6 29.08 -2.43 -13.68
CA ALA A 6 28.68 -1.17 -13.08
C ALA A 6 27.43 -0.57 -13.76
N GLN A 7 27.37 -0.57 -15.10
CA GLN A 7 26.18 -0.13 -15.82
C GLN A 7 24.96 -1.01 -15.55
N GLU A 8 25.15 -2.32 -15.43
CA GLU A 8 24.06 -3.24 -15.12
C GLU A 8 23.50 -3.01 -13.70
N ALA A 9 24.37 -2.77 -12.71
CA ALA A 9 23.97 -2.42 -11.36
C ALA A 9 23.19 -1.09 -11.31
N VAL A 10 23.60 -0.09 -12.09
CA VAL A 10 22.90 1.20 -12.23
C VAL A 10 21.54 1.04 -12.90
N SER A 11 21.46 0.27 -13.98
CA SER A 11 20.18 0.00 -14.65
C SER A 11 19.19 -0.76 -13.76
N ARG A 12 19.67 -1.72 -12.97
CA ARG A 12 18.84 -2.47 -12.01
C ARG A 12 18.33 -1.60 -10.86
N THR A 13 19.15 -0.66 -10.39
CA THR A 13 18.75 0.28 -9.32
C THR A 13 17.76 1.32 -9.84
N ALA A 14 17.97 1.88 -11.02
CA ALA A 14 17.00 2.78 -11.66
C ALA A 14 15.63 2.12 -11.89
N GLY A 15 15.61 0.84 -12.30
CA GLY A 15 14.37 0.08 -12.44
C GLY A 15 13.62 -0.12 -11.11
N ARG A 16 14.33 -0.36 -10.01
CA ARG A 16 13.73 -0.45 -8.65
C ARG A 16 13.14 0.88 -8.21
N VAL A 17 13.90 1.98 -8.33
CA VAL A 17 13.43 3.32 -7.93
C VAL A 17 12.19 3.73 -8.72
N ALA A 18 12.15 3.46 -10.03
CA ALA A 18 10.98 3.75 -10.85
C ALA A 18 9.76 2.88 -10.46
N GLN A 19 9.97 1.63 -10.04
CA GLN A 19 8.90 0.76 -9.57
C GLN A 19 8.38 1.18 -8.19
N GLU A 20 9.27 1.60 -7.29
CA GLU A 20 8.90 2.14 -5.96
C GLU A 20 8.16 3.47 -6.08
N ALA A 21 8.57 4.37 -6.98
CA ALA A 21 7.85 5.61 -7.24
C ALA A 21 6.43 5.35 -7.80
N ARG A 22 6.27 4.33 -8.65
CA ARG A 22 4.95 3.90 -9.15
C ARG A 22 4.08 3.31 -8.03
N ARG A 23 4.65 2.41 -7.22
CA ARG A 23 3.96 1.84 -6.05
C ARG A 23 3.55 2.92 -5.04
N GLY A 24 4.43 3.86 -4.74
CA GLY A 24 4.12 4.98 -3.85
C GLY A 24 2.91 5.78 -4.33
N GLY A 25 2.82 6.06 -5.63
CA GLY A 25 1.63 6.71 -6.21
C GLY A 25 0.37 5.85 -6.15
N GLU A 26 0.46 4.54 -6.40
CA GLU A 26 -0.67 3.61 -6.28
C GLU A 26 -1.18 3.49 -4.84
N ASP A 27 -0.28 3.38 -3.87
CA ASP A 27 -0.57 3.29 -2.44
C ASP A 27 -1.17 4.61 -1.91
N GLU A 28 -0.69 5.76 -2.39
CA GLU A 28 -1.21 7.08 -2.03
C GLU A 28 -2.63 7.30 -2.56
N LEU A 29 -2.92 6.85 -3.80
CA LEU A 29 -4.28 6.83 -4.35
C LEU A 29 -5.20 5.85 -3.61
N MET A 30 -4.67 4.72 -3.14
CA MET A 30 -5.40 3.74 -2.34
C MET A 30 -5.77 4.32 -0.97
N LEU A 31 -4.84 5.02 -0.32
CA LEU A 31 -5.07 5.69 0.96
C LEU A 31 -6.08 6.84 0.83
N GLU A 32 -5.97 7.66 -0.22
CA GLU A 32 -6.91 8.74 -0.49
C GLU A 32 -8.33 8.19 -0.70
N ARG A 33 -8.48 7.13 -1.51
CA ARG A 33 -9.77 6.44 -1.71
C ARG A 33 -10.31 5.91 -0.39
N PHE A 34 -9.48 5.28 0.42
CA PHE A 34 -9.89 4.73 1.70
C PHE A 34 -10.43 5.83 2.64
N MET A 35 -9.68 6.91 2.81
CA MET A 35 -10.06 8.02 3.69
C MET A 35 -11.31 8.77 3.21
N ASN A 36 -11.46 8.96 1.89
CA ASN A 36 -12.64 9.62 1.31
C ASN A 36 -13.94 8.84 1.55
N ASN A 37 -13.86 7.51 1.73
CA ASN A 37 -15.01 6.66 2.03
C ASN A 37 -15.36 6.58 3.53
N LYS A 38 -14.68 7.33 4.39
CA LYS A 38 -14.97 7.45 5.84
C LYS A 38 -15.04 6.09 6.53
N PRO A 39 -13.90 5.40 6.70
CA PRO A 39 -13.88 4.06 7.25
C PRO A 39 -14.45 4.02 8.68
N PRO A 40 -15.10 2.90 9.07
CA PRO A 40 -15.61 2.73 10.42
C PRO A 40 -14.45 2.74 11.44
N ILE A 41 -14.70 3.32 12.62
CA ILE A 41 -13.72 3.37 13.71
C ILE A 41 -13.72 2.02 14.44
N PHE A 42 -12.54 1.42 14.59
CA PHE A 42 -12.37 0.24 15.42
C PHE A 42 -12.44 0.64 16.89
N LYS A 43 -13.43 0.11 17.62
CA LYS A 43 -13.62 0.40 19.06
C LYS A 43 -12.63 -0.34 19.97
N GLY A 44 -11.98 -1.39 19.45
CA GLY A 44 -11.09 -2.25 20.24
C GLY A 44 -11.83 -3.12 21.26
N GLY A 45 -11.07 -3.78 22.13
CA GLY A 45 -11.58 -4.69 23.16
C GLY A 45 -11.77 -6.13 22.68
N TYR A 46 -12.12 -7.04 23.60
CA TYR A 46 -12.43 -8.43 23.29
C TYR A 46 -13.92 -8.56 22.89
N ASP A 47 -14.24 -8.05 21.70
CA ASP A 47 -15.56 -8.15 21.07
C ASP A 47 -15.40 -8.79 19.67
N PRO A 48 -15.50 -10.13 19.55
CA PRO A 48 -15.32 -10.81 18.28
C PRO A 48 -16.37 -10.40 17.24
N ASP A 49 -17.62 -10.19 17.66
CA ASP A 49 -18.71 -9.79 16.76
C ASP A 49 -18.55 -8.33 16.29
N GLY A 50 -18.06 -7.47 17.18
CA GLY A 50 -17.72 -6.09 16.85
C GLY A 50 -16.53 -6.00 15.89
N ALA A 51 -15.51 -6.85 16.09
CA ALA A 51 -14.36 -6.94 15.20
C ALA A 51 -14.76 -7.45 13.81
N GLN A 52 -15.61 -8.47 13.73
CA GLN A 52 -16.13 -8.97 12.46
C GLN A 52 -16.90 -7.88 11.70
N ARG A 53 -17.83 -7.19 12.37
CA ARG A 53 -18.60 -6.09 11.75
C ARG A 53 -17.71 -4.93 11.30
N TRP A 54 -16.62 -4.66 12.03
CA TRP A 54 -15.64 -3.66 11.61
C TRP A 54 -14.92 -4.08 10.32
N ILE A 55 -14.48 -5.34 10.21
CA ILE A 55 -13.85 -5.89 9.00
C ILE A 55 -14.81 -5.82 7.80
N GLU A 56 -16.06 -6.28 7.94
CA GLU A 56 -17.08 -6.20 6.89
C GLU A 56 -17.30 -4.75 6.40
N GLY A 57 -17.24 -3.79 7.33
CA GLY A 57 -17.35 -2.37 7.00
C GLY A 57 -16.14 -1.80 6.25
N ILE A 58 -14.94 -2.35 6.49
CA ILE A 58 -13.71 -2.00 5.77
C ILE A 58 -13.71 -2.61 4.38
N GLU A 59 -14.11 -3.89 4.24
CA GLU A 59 -14.17 -4.59 2.95
C GLU A 59 -15.09 -3.90 1.94
N ARG A 60 -16.15 -3.22 2.42
CA ARG A 60 -17.06 -2.47 1.54
C ARG A 60 -16.42 -1.24 0.87
N ILE A 61 -15.24 -0.80 1.34
CA ILE A 61 -14.54 0.40 0.82
C ILE A 61 -13.58 0.04 -0.31
N PHE A 62 -13.11 -1.21 -0.36
CA PHE A 62 -12.18 -1.73 -1.37
C PHE A 62 -12.94 -2.45 -2.48
#